data_AF-A0AAN6XUX3-F1
#
_entry.id   AF-A0AAN6XUX3-F1
#
_cell.length_a   1.000
_cell.length_b   1.000
_cell.length_c   1.000
_cell.angle_alpha   90.00
_cell.angle_beta   90.00
_cell.angle_gamma   90.00
#
_symmetry.space_group_name_H-M   'P 1'
#
loop_
_entity.id
_entity.type
_entity.pdbx_description
1 polymer ?
#
loop_
_entity_poly.entity_id
_entity_poly.type
_entity_poly.pdbx_seq_one_letter_code
_entity_poly.pdbx_strand_id
1 'polypeptide(L)'
;MHFTTAGPLALLTLLAHHAVPISATSNIVPDFEVKLVLNATAILDPTNSYKLKPSVLSAFSIPTTVTKINVQSLDTNSKTIHNAGWSPRIRKTEGESDFELTYKKRYPVTSTIDAALTTANTEGFDSTDID
;
A
#
# COMPACT_ATOMS: atom_id res chain seq x y z
N MET A 1 -29.40 23.17 65.73
CA MET A 1 -28.13 23.66 65.13
C MET A 1 -27.34 22.46 64.65
N HIS A 2 -26.75 22.60 63.47
CA HIS A 2 -25.80 21.72 62.78
C HIS A 2 -26.33 20.35 62.27
N PHE A 3 -26.74 20.36 61.01
CA PHE A 3 -26.67 19.20 60.12
C PHE A 3 -25.23 19.08 59.61
N THR A 4 -24.58 17.94 59.83
CA THR A 4 -23.28 17.61 59.22
C THR A 4 -23.55 16.78 57.96
N THR A 5 -23.10 17.28 56.82
CA THR A 5 -23.09 16.59 55.53
C THR A 5 -21.73 15.91 55.36
N ALA A 6 -21.71 14.58 55.20
CA ALA A 6 -20.55 13.85 54.70
C ALA A 6 -20.94 13.19 53.37
N GLY A 7 -20.51 13.80 52.26
CA GLY A 7 -20.64 13.21 50.93
C GLY A 7 -19.56 12.14 50.69
N PRO A 8 -19.80 11.16 49.80
CA PRO A 8 -18.84 10.10 49.53
C PRO A 8 -17.69 10.61 48.66
N LEU A 9 -16.46 10.27 49.06
CA LEU A 9 -15.25 10.44 48.25
C LEU A 9 -15.29 9.44 47.09
N ALA A 10 -15.51 9.91 45.87
CA ALA A 10 -15.32 9.10 44.67
C ALA A 10 -13.81 8.98 44.36
N LEU A 11 -13.27 7.77 44.47
CA LEU A 11 -11.89 7.46 44.14
C LEU A 11 -11.79 7.29 42.61
N LEU A 12 -11.22 8.28 41.94
CA LEU A 12 -10.97 8.25 40.49
C LEU A 12 -9.70 7.43 40.22
N THR A 13 -9.85 6.18 39.79
CA THR A 13 -8.74 5.36 39.29
C THR A 13 -8.34 5.83 37.90
N LEU A 14 -7.25 6.60 37.81
CA LEU A 14 -6.61 6.96 36.55
C LEU A 14 -5.90 5.73 35.99
N LEU A 15 -6.47 5.08 34.97
CA LEU A 15 -5.76 4.09 34.16
C LEU A 15 -4.65 4.81 33.38
N ALA A 16 -3.42 4.75 33.88
CA ALA A 16 -2.23 5.09 33.12
C ALA A 16 -2.10 4.11 31.95
N HIS A 17 -2.54 4.53 30.76
CA HIS A 17 -2.17 3.88 29.51
C HIS A 17 -0.66 4.04 29.36
N HIS A 18 0.09 3.04 29.80
CA HIS A 18 1.49 2.94 29.48
C HIS A 18 1.55 2.69 27.97
N ALA A 19 1.81 3.76 27.22
CA ALA A 19 2.27 3.62 25.85
C ALA A 19 3.53 2.76 25.92
N VAL A 20 3.41 1.49 25.51
CA VAL A 20 4.59 0.68 25.24
C VAL A 20 5.43 1.50 24.27
N PRO A 21 6.68 1.84 24.59
CA PRO A 21 7.54 2.48 23.61
C PRO A 21 7.67 1.48 22.46
N ILE A 22 6.98 1.75 21.35
CA ILE A 22 7.26 1.08 20.10
C ILE A 22 8.71 1.44 19.82
N SER A 23 9.62 0.49 20.05
CA SER A 23 11.00 0.63 19.61
C SER A 23 10.91 0.97 18.14
N ALA A 24 11.47 2.12 17.72
CA ALA A 24 11.51 2.48 16.31
C ALA A 24 12.15 1.31 15.56
N THR A 25 11.31 0.57 14.85
CA THR A 25 11.73 -0.55 14.03
C THR A 25 12.55 0.02 12.88
N SER A 26 13.46 -0.77 12.29
CA SER A 26 14.23 -0.27 11.15
C SER A 26 13.30 0.10 9.99
N ASN A 27 13.66 1.13 9.23
CA ASN A 27 13.03 1.43 7.96
C ASN A 27 13.10 0.20 7.01
N ILE A 28 12.12 0.08 6.12
CA ILE A 28 12.19 -0.85 4.98
C ILE A 28 13.46 -0.57 4.19
N VAL A 29 14.19 -1.63 3.81
CA VAL A 29 15.26 -1.55 2.81
C VAL A 29 14.62 -1.69 1.44
N PRO A 30 14.59 -0.63 0.60
CA PRO A 30 13.82 -0.66 -0.63
C PRO A 30 14.52 -1.46 -1.73
N ASP A 31 13.74 -2.29 -2.42
CA ASP A 31 14.05 -2.71 -3.80
C ASP A 31 13.58 -1.64 -4.80
N PHE A 32 14.21 -1.61 -5.98
CA PHE A 32 13.90 -0.63 -7.02
C PHE A 32 13.22 -1.28 -8.22
N GLU A 33 12.04 -0.77 -8.58
CA GLU A 33 11.31 -1.13 -9.81
C GLU A 33 11.21 0.09 -10.73
N VAL A 34 11.58 -0.07 -12.01
CA VAL A 34 11.42 0.99 -13.03
C VAL A 34 10.20 0.69 -13.89
N LYS A 35 9.27 1.66 -13.96
CA LYS A 35 8.07 1.57 -14.81
C LYS A 35 8.19 2.52 -16.00
N LEU A 36 8.00 1.96 -17.19
CA LEU A 36 8.10 2.69 -18.45
C LEU A 36 6.73 2.79 -19.09
N VAL A 37 6.36 3.98 -19.57
CA VAL A 37 5.24 4.15 -20.48
C VAL A 37 5.78 3.96 -21.89
N LEU A 38 5.24 2.97 -22.61
CA LEU A 38 5.74 2.57 -23.92
C LEU A 38 4.81 3.03 -25.04
N ASN A 39 5.36 3.34 -26.21
CA ASN A 39 4.57 3.67 -27.39
C ASN A 39 3.94 2.39 -27.99
N ALA A 40 2.61 2.32 -27.99
CA ALA A 40 1.85 1.16 -28.44
C ALA A 40 2.19 0.74 -29.88
N THR A 41 2.37 1.70 -30.81
CA THR A 41 2.69 1.37 -32.21
C THR A 41 4.11 0.82 -32.39
N ALA A 42 5.01 1.17 -31.47
CA ALA A 42 6.37 0.65 -31.44
C ALA A 42 6.42 -0.79 -30.94
N ILE A 43 5.53 -1.19 -30.01
CA ILE A 43 5.66 -2.46 -29.27
C ILE A 43 4.61 -3.53 -29.60
N LEU A 44 3.43 -3.15 -30.09
CA LEU A 44 2.34 -4.08 -30.39
C LEU A 44 2.31 -4.42 -31.88
N ASP A 45 1.99 -5.67 -32.20
CA ASP A 45 1.82 -6.18 -33.56
C ASP A 45 0.33 -6.14 -33.97
N PRO A 46 -0.07 -5.20 -34.85
CA PRO A 46 -1.47 -5.09 -35.28
C PRO A 46 -1.91 -6.29 -36.13
N THR A 47 -0.98 -7.07 -36.68
CA THR A 47 -1.29 -8.27 -37.49
C THR A 47 -1.52 -9.51 -36.64
N ASN A 48 -1.20 -9.45 -35.34
CA ASN A 48 -1.28 -10.55 -34.39
C ASN A 48 -2.07 -10.17 -33.14
N SER A 49 -3.29 -9.68 -33.33
CA SER A 49 -4.23 -9.31 -32.26
C SER A 49 -3.61 -8.39 -31.20
N TYR A 50 -2.72 -7.49 -31.61
CA TYR A 50 -2.01 -6.55 -30.74
C TYR A 50 -1.19 -7.22 -29.62
N LYS A 51 -0.65 -8.41 -29.86
CA LYS A 51 0.38 -9.01 -28.98
C LYS A 51 1.69 -8.22 -29.08
N LEU A 52 2.55 -8.38 -28.06
CA LEU A 52 3.91 -7.82 -28.10
C LEU A 52 4.68 -8.37 -29.30
N LYS A 53 5.42 -7.50 -29.99
CA LYS A 53 6.33 -7.90 -31.08
C LYS A 53 7.39 -8.88 -30.55
N PRO A 54 7.85 -9.87 -31.36
CA PRO A 54 8.89 -10.80 -30.93
C PRO A 54 10.18 -10.13 -30.45
N SER A 55 10.56 -8.99 -31.04
CA SER A 55 11.73 -8.21 -30.62
C SER A 55 11.58 -7.65 -29.20
N VAL A 56 10.37 -7.26 -28.79
CA VAL A 56 10.08 -6.76 -27.44
C VAL A 56 10.10 -7.91 -26.44
N LEU A 57 9.48 -9.04 -26.78
CA LEU A 57 9.53 -10.24 -25.94
C LEU A 57 10.98 -10.67 -25.70
N SER A 58 11.81 -10.70 -26.74
CA SER A 58 13.22 -11.06 -26.64
C SER A 58 14.06 -10.06 -25.85
N ALA A 59 13.82 -8.75 -26.01
CA ALA A 59 14.61 -7.72 -25.33
C ALA A 59 14.39 -7.71 -23.81
N PHE A 60 13.18 -8.06 -23.36
CA PHE A 60 12.78 -8.03 -21.95
C PHE A 60 12.57 -9.44 -21.35
N SER A 61 12.92 -10.50 -22.09
CA SER A 61 12.72 -11.90 -21.69
C SER A 61 11.28 -12.19 -21.23
N ILE A 62 10.29 -11.60 -21.91
CA ILE A 62 8.87 -11.74 -21.55
C ILE A 62 8.33 -13.08 -22.07
N PRO A 63 7.63 -13.88 -21.23
CA PRO A 63 7.00 -15.11 -21.67
C PRO A 63 5.95 -14.87 -22.76
N THR A 64 5.75 -15.87 -23.64
CA THR A 64 4.69 -15.81 -24.67
C THR A 64 3.29 -16.11 -24.11
N THR A 65 3.22 -16.65 -22.89
CA THR A 65 1.97 -16.91 -22.18
C THR A 65 1.38 -15.60 -21.66
N VAL A 66 0.07 -15.43 -21.85
CA VAL A 66 -0.67 -14.28 -21.35
C VAL A 66 -1.47 -14.73 -20.14
N THR A 67 -1.28 -14.06 -19.01
CA THR A 67 -2.10 -14.25 -17.81
C THR A 67 -3.03 -13.05 -17.68
N LYS A 68 -4.35 -13.29 -17.68
CA LYS A 68 -5.32 -12.22 -17.45
C LYS A 68 -5.43 -11.90 -15.97
N ILE A 69 -5.51 -10.62 -15.66
CA ILE A 69 -5.70 -10.13 -14.29
C ILE A 69 -6.81 -9.08 -14.32
N ASN A 70 -7.87 -9.30 -13.55
CA ASN A 70 -8.87 -8.28 -13.27
C ASN A 70 -8.52 -7.56 -11.97
N VAL A 71 -8.57 -6.23 -11.98
CA VAL A 71 -8.31 -5.41 -10.79
C VAL A 71 -9.45 -4.41 -10.61
N GLN A 72 -10.14 -4.49 -9.48
CA GLN A 72 -11.11 -3.49 -9.05
C GLN A 72 -10.46 -2.61 -7.98
N SER A 73 -10.30 -1.32 -8.27
CA SER A 73 -9.86 -0.34 -7.27
C SER A 73 -11.07 0.19 -6.51
N LEU A 74 -10.95 0.29 -5.18
CA LEU A 74 -12.02 0.75 -4.30
C LEU A 74 -11.75 2.18 -3.83
N ASP A 75 -12.73 3.06 -3.96
CA ASP A 75 -12.64 4.45 -3.48
C ASP A 75 -14.04 5.04 -3.24
N THR A 76 -14.08 6.23 -2.66
CA THR A 76 -15.29 7.06 -2.56
C THR A 76 -15.50 7.86 -3.85
N ASN A 77 -16.71 8.43 -4.02
CA ASN A 77 -16.99 9.35 -5.13
C ASN A 77 -16.03 10.54 -5.18
N SER A 78 -15.55 11.00 -4.02
CA SER A 78 -14.60 12.11 -3.87
C SER A 78 -13.13 11.69 -3.92
N LYS A 79 -12.83 10.41 -4.20
CA LYS A 79 -11.47 9.85 -4.24
C LYS A 79 -10.69 10.04 -2.93
N THR A 80 -11.39 10.02 -1.79
CA THR A 80 -10.79 10.32 -0.49
C THR A 80 -9.67 9.33 -0.14
N ILE A 81 -9.82 8.06 -0.51
CA ILE A 81 -8.83 7.01 -0.20
C ILE A 81 -7.57 7.23 -1.03
N HIS A 82 -7.73 7.48 -2.33
CA HIS A 82 -6.61 7.82 -3.21
C HIS A 82 -5.86 9.08 -2.78
N ASN A 83 -6.59 10.15 -2.43
CA ASN A 83 -6.01 11.41 -2.00
C ASN A 83 -5.26 11.27 -0.66
N ALA A 84 -5.64 10.31 0.18
CA ALA A 84 -4.91 9.93 1.39
C ALA A 84 -3.69 9.01 1.10
N GLY A 85 -3.36 8.76 -0.17
CA GLY A 85 -2.23 7.95 -0.60
C GLY A 85 -2.49 6.43 -0.61
N TRP A 86 -3.73 5.99 -0.36
CA TRP A 86 -4.10 4.58 -0.31
C TRP A 86 -4.65 4.09 -1.66
N SER A 87 -4.49 2.79 -1.92
CA SER A 87 -4.96 2.15 -3.14
C SER A 87 -5.42 0.70 -2.85
N PRO A 88 -6.54 0.52 -2.12
CA PRO A 88 -7.12 -0.80 -1.91
C PRO A 88 -7.66 -1.37 -3.21
N ARG A 89 -7.44 -2.67 -3.41
CA ARG A 89 -7.80 -3.36 -4.64
C ARG A 89 -8.23 -4.81 -4.39
N ILE A 90 -9.24 -5.23 -5.12
CA ILE A 90 -9.61 -6.64 -5.28
C ILE A 90 -8.98 -7.11 -6.59
N ARG A 91 -8.18 -8.17 -6.53
CA ARG A 91 -7.47 -8.73 -7.70
C ARG A 91 -7.91 -10.17 -7.95
N LYS A 92 -8.16 -10.49 -9.22
CA LYS A 92 -8.40 -11.85 -9.70
C LYS A 92 -7.43 -12.21 -10.81
N THR A 93 -6.57 -13.18 -10.55
CA THR A 93 -5.69 -13.76 -11.54
C THR A 93 -6.38 -14.95 -12.20
N GLU A 94 -6.29 -15.04 -13.52
CA GLU A 94 -6.80 -16.19 -14.30
C GLU A 94 -6.12 -17.48 -13.84
N GLY A 95 -6.92 -18.52 -13.58
CA GLY A 95 -6.44 -19.82 -13.11
C GLY A 95 -6.45 -20.00 -11.59
N GLU A 96 -6.45 -18.92 -10.82
CA GLU A 96 -6.52 -19.01 -9.35
C GLU A 96 -7.95 -19.26 -8.88
N SER A 97 -8.15 -19.94 -7.74
CA SER A 97 -9.47 -20.19 -7.14
C SER A 97 -10.05 -18.93 -6.50
N ASP A 98 -9.20 -18.19 -5.77
CA ASP A 98 -9.64 -17.13 -4.87
C ASP A 98 -9.42 -15.72 -5.46
N PHE A 99 -9.94 -14.73 -4.76
CA PHE A 99 -9.66 -13.32 -5.02
C PHE A 99 -8.68 -12.81 -3.96
N GLU A 100 -7.74 -11.98 -4.38
CA GLU A 100 -6.78 -11.32 -3.50
C GLU A 100 -7.32 -9.96 -3.06
N LEU A 101 -7.38 -9.74 -1.75
CA LEU A 101 -7.63 -8.42 -1.17
C LEU A 101 -6.28 -7.81 -0.80
N THR A 102 -5.86 -6.80 -1.54
CA THR A 102 -4.56 -6.15 -1.33
C THR A 102 -4.72 -4.64 -1.26
N TYR A 103 -3.71 -3.96 -0.75
CA TYR A 103 -3.65 -2.51 -0.74
C TYR A 103 -2.23 -2.04 -1.06
N LYS A 104 -2.10 -0.78 -1.45
CA LYS A 104 -0.80 -0.09 -1.50
C LYS A 104 -0.94 1.28 -0.84
N LYS A 105 0.03 1.65 -0.01
CA LYS A 105 0.21 3.01 0.52
C LYS A 105 1.36 3.67 -0.23
N ARG A 106 1.19 4.95 -0.61
CA ARG A 106 2.23 5.74 -1.29
C ARG A 106 2.67 6.88 -0.38
N TYR A 107 3.98 6.96 -0.17
CA TYR A 107 4.65 8.08 0.50
C TYR A 107 5.36 8.94 -0.54
N PRO A 108 5.02 10.23 -0.68
CA PRO A 108 5.69 11.10 -1.62
C PRO A 108 7.14 11.35 -1.18
N VAL A 109 8.08 11.21 -2.10
CA VAL A 109 9.48 11.58 -1.86
C VAL A 109 9.64 13.08 -2.14
N THR A 110 9.42 13.90 -1.12
CA THR A 110 9.52 15.37 -1.22
C THR A 110 10.94 15.91 -1.03
N SER A 111 11.80 15.17 -0.30
CA SER A 111 13.18 15.56 -0.01
C SER A 111 14.16 14.40 -0.27
N THR A 112 14.12 13.36 0.56
CA THR A 112 14.95 12.15 0.42
C THR A 112 14.11 10.88 0.57
N ILE A 113 14.63 9.76 0.06
CA ILE A 113 14.00 8.45 0.24
C ILE A 113 13.94 8.10 1.73
N ASP A 114 15.02 8.33 2.48
CA ASP A 114 15.08 8.05 3.92
C ASP A 114 14.00 8.80 4.70
N ALA A 115 13.72 10.07 4.36
CA ALA A 115 12.66 10.83 5.02
C ALA A 115 11.27 10.25 4.75
N ALA A 116 11.02 9.77 3.53
CA ALA A 116 9.77 9.09 3.20
C ALA A 116 9.66 7.74 3.92
N LEU A 117 10.76 6.97 4.01
CA LEU A 117 10.82 5.71 4.75
C LEU A 117 10.60 5.89 6.25
N THR A 118 11.19 6.93 6.86
CA THR A 118 10.95 7.26 8.27
C THR A 118 9.51 7.65 8.54
N THR A 119 8.86 8.35 7.59
CA THR A 119 7.43 8.66 7.68
C THR A 119 6.60 7.38 7.62
N ALA A 120 6.91 6.49 6.67
CA ALA A 120 6.25 5.19 6.53
C ALA A 120 6.39 4.35 7.83
N ASN A 121 7.60 4.28 8.38
CA ASN A 121 7.89 3.58 9.64
C ASN A 121 7.09 4.14 10.81
N THR A 122 7.02 5.48 10.94
CA THR A 122 6.21 6.14 11.98
C THR A 122 4.71 5.84 11.84
N GLU A 123 4.24 5.60 10.61
CA GLU A 123 2.87 5.18 10.32
C GLU A 123 2.64 3.66 10.37
N GLY A 124 3.66 2.89 10.79
CA GLY A 124 3.56 1.45 11.02
C GLY A 124 3.96 0.58 9.82
N PHE A 125 4.70 1.12 8.85
CA PHE A 125 5.31 0.37 7.75
C PHE A 125 6.82 0.25 7.95
N ASP A 126 7.24 -0.82 8.59
CA ASP A 126 8.63 -1.05 8.97
C ASP A 126 9.31 -2.18 8.20
N SER A 127 10.54 -2.51 8.57
CA SER A 127 11.33 -3.56 7.93
C SER A 127 10.68 -4.95 7.88
N THR A 128 9.60 -5.19 8.62
CA THR A 128 8.81 -6.43 8.55
C THR A 128 7.67 -6.37 7.53
N ASP A 129 7.32 -5.17 7.04
CA ASP A 129 6.31 -4.92 5.99
C ASP A 129 6.93 -5.00 4.58
N ILE A 130 7.61 -6.11 4.33
CA ILE A 130 8.18 -6.48 3.03
C ILE A 130 7.24 -7.50 2.38
N ASP A 131 6.72 -7.15 1.19
CA ASP A 131 5.90 -8.02 0.34
C ASP A 131 6.61 -9.35 0.00
#